data_AF-A0A1I8GUM5-F1
#
_entry.id   AF-A0A1I8GUM5-F1
#
_cell.length_a   1.000
_cell.length_b   1.000
_cell.length_c   1.000
_cell.angle_alpha   90.00
_cell.angle_beta   90.00
_cell.angle_gamma   90.00
#
_symmetry.space_group_name_H-M   'P 1'
#
loop_
_entity.id
_entity.type
_entity.pdbx_description
1 polymer ?
#
loop_
_entity_poly.entity_id
_entity_poly.type
_entity_poly.pdbx_seq_one_letter_code
_entity_poly.pdbx_strand_id
1 'polypeptide(L)'
;RPLGKTNATATSAALNASAACPNGRAAIDSLDPFLSPAKVEFALLAGPMALQLLAYVGDHRMVEAKQSAPAETNANCESEETGENSRLRQRSNSSGDNREERAEKADWMRQLNIELTVRDLIGPAIGAAAFIVTLAVCICVLSLKDRKAAALAYLIHTALLHLAAIAASVPALCRLRQLEFVSAERHAFDDRLLIAAFLGDLIYCIFMLCALLANAWVYPVELATMEGLAGLLGLGQAVMQAPLLLDGLRRRSSRPDLLEKKPGRGCIAALLGINLALWLLGTFESSRMDGVASELLNGRISVLGYRLVMHIGLPFAILFRFHSSVCCSLIWGKAYTEEEE
;
A
#
# COMPACT_ATOMS: atom_id res chain seq x y z
N ARG A 1 -52.15 18.11 -48.81
CA ARG A 1 -51.76 18.23 -47.38
C ARG A 1 -51.24 16.86 -46.92
N PRO A 2 -50.25 16.80 -46.01
CA PRO A 2 -48.96 16.14 -46.24
C PRO A 2 -48.67 14.95 -45.31
N LEU A 3 -47.67 14.12 -45.65
CA LEU A 3 -46.82 13.27 -44.78
C LEU A 3 -45.57 12.95 -45.63
N GLY A 4 -44.31 13.07 -45.26
CA GLY A 4 -43.59 13.37 -44.02
C GLY A 4 -42.17 12.82 -44.24
N LYS A 5 -41.17 13.71 -44.35
CA LYS A 5 -39.74 13.38 -44.49
C LYS A 5 -39.18 12.99 -43.12
N THR A 6 -38.43 11.89 -43.00
CA THR A 6 -37.24 11.73 -42.13
C THR A 6 -36.69 10.31 -42.27
N ASN A 7 -35.43 10.15 -42.73
CA ASN A 7 -34.50 9.05 -42.38
C ASN A 7 -33.22 9.02 -43.24
N ALA A 8 -32.50 10.14 -43.37
CA ALA A 8 -31.19 10.12 -44.05
C ALA A 8 -30.09 11.00 -43.41
N THR A 9 -30.36 11.68 -42.30
CA THR A 9 -29.41 12.64 -41.69
C THR A 9 -28.82 12.17 -40.35
N ALA A 10 -29.26 11.05 -39.78
CA ALA A 10 -28.76 10.58 -38.48
C ALA A 10 -27.49 9.71 -38.58
N THR A 11 -27.29 9.00 -39.70
CA THR A 11 -26.14 8.08 -39.88
C THR A 11 -24.85 8.77 -40.31
N SER A 12 -24.91 9.98 -40.89
CA SER A 12 -23.71 10.75 -41.24
C SER A 12 -23.15 11.55 -40.06
N ALA A 13 -23.95 11.84 -39.03
CA ALA A 13 -23.50 12.58 -37.84
C ALA A 13 -22.75 11.68 -36.84
N ALA A 14 -23.11 10.39 -36.74
CA ALA A 14 -22.45 9.42 -35.88
C ALA A 14 -21.05 9.02 -36.38
N LEU A 15 -20.82 9.02 -37.70
CA LEU A 15 -19.51 8.75 -38.30
C LEU A 15 -18.56 9.95 -38.22
N ASN A 16 -19.08 11.18 -38.16
CA ASN A 16 -18.26 12.39 -38.03
C ASN A 16 -18.00 12.80 -36.56
N ALA A 17 -18.79 12.33 -35.59
CA ALA A 17 -18.53 12.60 -34.17
C ALA A 17 -17.31 11.82 -33.61
N SER A 18 -16.91 10.72 -34.25
CA SER A 18 -15.66 10.01 -33.88
C SER A 18 -14.38 10.74 -34.33
N ALA A 19 -14.50 11.83 -35.10
CA ALA A 19 -13.36 12.64 -35.54
C ALA A 19 -13.08 13.86 -34.63
N ALA A 20 -13.86 14.05 -33.56
CA ALA A 20 -13.86 15.31 -32.77
C ALA A 20 -12.79 15.41 -31.67
N CYS A 21 -11.88 14.44 -31.51
CA CYS A 21 -10.68 14.64 -30.68
C CYS A 21 -9.58 13.64 -31.04
N PRO A 22 -8.84 13.86 -32.14
CA PRO A 22 -7.64 13.06 -32.45
C PRO A 22 -6.66 13.09 -31.28
N ASN A 23 -6.53 14.26 -30.63
CA ASN A 23 -5.66 14.48 -29.49
C ASN A 23 -6.14 13.78 -28.21
N GLY A 24 -7.45 13.65 -27.99
CA GLY A 24 -8.00 12.99 -26.80
C GLY A 24 -7.81 11.48 -26.85
N ARG A 25 -8.04 10.87 -28.02
CA ARG A 25 -7.83 9.43 -28.20
C ARG A 25 -6.34 9.09 -28.25
N ALA A 26 -5.52 9.90 -28.92
CA ALA A 26 -4.06 9.76 -28.86
C ALA A 26 -3.49 9.98 -27.45
N ALA A 27 -4.07 10.90 -26.66
CA ALA A 27 -3.68 11.09 -25.25
C ALA A 27 -4.05 9.86 -24.40
N ILE A 28 -5.28 9.33 -24.55
CA ILE A 28 -5.72 8.11 -23.86
C ILE A 28 -4.85 6.92 -24.28
N ASP A 29 -4.60 6.73 -25.57
CA ASP A 29 -3.75 5.67 -26.10
C ASP A 29 -2.28 5.83 -25.66
N SER A 30 -1.82 7.07 -25.45
CA SER A 30 -0.49 7.35 -24.87
C SER A 30 -0.43 7.05 -23.37
N LEU A 31 -1.57 7.13 -22.67
CA LEU A 31 -1.71 6.87 -21.23
C LEU A 31 -2.00 5.38 -20.95
N ASP A 32 -2.54 4.64 -21.91
CA ASP A 32 -3.01 3.26 -21.71
C ASP A 32 -1.91 2.27 -21.26
N PRO A 33 -0.65 2.36 -21.73
CA PRO A 33 0.47 1.57 -21.18
C PRO A 33 0.79 1.90 -19.71
N PHE A 34 0.50 3.13 -19.26
CA PHE A 34 0.63 3.54 -17.85
C PHE A 34 -0.57 3.12 -17.00
N LEU A 35 -1.72 2.90 -17.63
CA LEU A 35 -2.96 2.50 -16.96
C LEU A 35 -3.12 0.97 -16.90
N SER A 36 -2.49 0.20 -17.79
CA SER A 36 -2.56 -1.28 -17.79
C SER A 36 -2.02 -1.94 -16.49
N PRO A 37 -0.90 -1.48 -15.91
CA PRO A 37 -0.37 -2.01 -14.66
C PRO A 37 -1.25 -1.57 -13.50
N ALA A 38 -1.67 -0.31 -13.48
CA ALA A 38 -2.63 0.23 -12.53
C ALA A 38 -3.98 -0.54 -12.53
N LYS A 39 -4.43 -1.08 -13.68
CA LYS A 39 -5.64 -1.93 -13.77
C LYS A 39 -5.43 -3.30 -13.12
N VAL A 40 -4.27 -3.93 -13.32
CA VAL A 40 -3.89 -5.22 -12.69
C VAL A 40 -3.62 -5.04 -11.19
N GLU A 41 -2.92 -3.96 -10.84
CA GLU A 41 -2.69 -3.50 -9.47
C GLU A 41 -4.01 -3.22 -8.75
N PHE A 42 -4.96 -2.51 -9.38
CA PHE A 42 -6.29 -2.29 -8.82
C PHE A 42 -7.02 -3.62 -8.61
N ALA A 43 -6.93 -4.58 -9.53
CA ALA A 43 -7.54 -5.90 -9.36
C ALA A 43 -6.91 -6.71 -8.20
N LEU A 44 -5.58 -6.63 -8.05
CA LEU A 44 -4.83 -7.34 -7.00
C LEU A 44 -4.80 -6.62 -5.65
N LEU A 45 -5.06 -5.32 -5.60
CA LEU A 45 -5.27 -4.54 -4.38
C LEU A 45 -6.74 -4.61 -3.94
N ALA A 46 -7.69 -4.55 -4.89
CA ALA A 46 -9.11 -4.65 -4.60
C ALA A 46 -9.50 -6.03 -4.07
N GLY A 47 -8.84 -7.11 -4.47
CA GLY A 47 -9.10 -8.45 -3.95
C GLY A 47 -8.87 -8.56 -2.43
N PRO A 48 -7.64 -8.30 -1.92
CA PRO A 48 -7.33 -8.25 -0.50
C PRO A 48 -8.12 -7.17 0.25
N MET A 49 -8.30 -5.96 -0.30
CA MET A 49 -9.10 -4.91 0.34
C MET A 49 -10.60 -5.26 0.40
N ALA A 50 -11.17 -5.92 -0.62
CA ALA A 50 -12.55 -6.40 -0.60
C ALA A 50 -12.71 -7.60 0.33
N LEU A 51 -11.72 -8.49 0.43
CA LEU A 51 -11.65 -9.53 1.46
C LEU A 51 -11.56 -8.92 2.86
N GLN A 52 -10.83 -7.82 3.04
CA GLN A 52 -10.73 -7.09 4.29
C GLN A 52 -12.07 -6.42 4.66
N LEU A 53 -12.77 -5.84 3.68
CA LEU A 53 -14.12 -5.31 3.86
C LEU A 53 -15.12 -6.42 4.19
N LEU A 54 -15.05 -7.58 3.51
CA LEU A 54 -15.94 -8.72 3.72
C LEU A 54 -15.66 -9.45 5.04
N ALA A 55 -14.40 -9.59 5.44
CA ALA A 55 -14.01 -10.18 6.72
C ALA A 55 -14.40 -9.25 7.87
N TYR A 56 -14.19 -7.94 7.72
CA TYR A 56 -14.62 -6.94 8.70
C TYR A 56 -16.15 -6.92 8.86
N VAL A 57 -16.91 -6.92 7.75
CA VAL A 57 -18.39 -7.02 7.78
C VAL A 57 -18.85 -8.38 8.33
N GLY A 58 -18.11 -9.45 8.06
CA GLY A 58 -18.38 -10.79 8.59
C GLY A 58 -18.23 -10.87 10.12
N ASP A 59 -17.15 -10.33 10.66
CA ASP A 59 -16.92 -10.27 12.11
C ASP A 59 -17.93 -9.35 12.82
N HIS A 60 -18.27 -8.19 12.22
CA HIS A 60 -19.30 -7.29 12.77
C HIS A 60 -20.67 -7.98 12.84
N ARG A 61 -21.05 -8.74 11.80
CA ARG A 61 -22.29 -9.53 11.80
C ARG A 61 -22.29 -10.67 12.80
N MET A 62 -21.13 -11.29 13.07
CA MET A 62 -21.02 -12.34 14.09
C MET A 62 -21.10 -11.79 15.52
N VAL A 63 -20.56 -10.58 15.74
CA VAL A 63 -20.70 -9.85 17.01
C VAL A 63 -22.14 -9.39 17.23
N GLU A 64 -22.79 -8.82 16.20
CA GLU A 64 -24.21 -8.47 16.24
C GLU A 64 -25.12 -9.71 16.40
N ALA A 65 -24.78 -10.84 15.77
CA ALA A 65 -25.49 -12.11 15.93
C ALA A 65 -25.33 -12.71 17.34
N LYS A 66 -24.16 -12.55 17.97
CA LYS A 66 -23.94 -12.95 19.38
C LYS A 66 -24.66 -12.02 20.37
N GLN A 67 -24.81 -10.74 20.06
CA GLN A 67 -25.55 -9.77 20.88
C GLN A 67 -27.07 -9.87 20.70
N SER A 68 -27.54 -10.40 19.56
CA SER A 68 -28.95 -10.62 19.26
C SER A 68 -29.44 -12.06 19.52
N ALA A 69 -28.53 -12.99 19.84
CA ALA A 69 -28.90 -14.32 20.31
C ALA A 69 -29.56 -14.19 21.69
N PRO A 70 -30.82 -14.64 21.87
CA PRO A 70 -31.47 -14.59 23.18
C PRO A 70 -30.70 -15.50 24.14
N ALA A 71 -30.28 -14.94 25.27
CA ALA A 71 -29.81 -15.73 26.40
C ALA A 71 -30.89 -16.76 26.74
N GLU A 72 -30.50 -18.04 26.83
CA GLU A 72 -31.35 -19.07 27.42
C GLU A 72 -31.55 -18.72 28.91
N THR A 73 -32.60 -17.97 29.19
CA THR A 73 -33.00 -17.65 30.56
C THR A 73 -33.90 -18.75 31.07
N ASN A 74 -33.38 -19.50 32.05
CA ASN A 74 -34.17 -20.30 32.96
C ASN A 74 -35.37 -19.50 33.46
N ALA A 75 -36.53 -20.15 33.43
CA ALA A 75 -37.81 -19.60 33.86
C ALA A 75 -37.76 -19.07 35.30
N ASN A 76 -38.25 -17.85 35.51
CA ASN A 76 -39.25 -17.58 36.53
C ASN A 76 -39.96 -16.22 36.35
N CYS A 77 -41.18 -16.22 36.89
CA CYS A 77 -42.33 -15.33 36.73
C CYS A 77 -42.16 -13.82 37.02
N GLU A 78 -43.12 -13.08 36.40
CA GLU A 78 -43.76 -11.82 36.84
C GLU A 78 -42.89 -10.55 36.80
N SER A 79 -43.32 -9.38 36.30
CA SER A 79 -44.64 -8.81 36.05
C SER A 79 -44.52 -7.59 35.10
N GLU A 80 -45.66 -7.10 34.61
CA GLU A 80 -45.82 -5.97 33.67
C GLU A 80 -45.18 -4.66 34.15
N GLU A 81 -44.23 -4.10 33.38
CA GLU A 81 -43.88 -2.66 33.42
C GLU A 81 -43.58 -2.11 32.00
N THR A 82 -44.60 -1.41 31.48
CA THR A 82 -44.57 -0.17 30.67
C THR A 82 -43.48 0.06 29.61
N GLY A 83 -43.95 0.27 28.37
CA GLY A 83 -43.19 0.57 27.15
C GLY A 83 -42.43 1.92 27.08
N GLU A 84 -41.98 2.47 28.21
CA GLU A 84 -41.05 3.61 28.26
C GLU A 84 -39.58 3.18 28.35
N ASN A 85 -39.30 2.01 28.93
CA ASN A 85 -37.93 1.49 29.07
C ASN A 85 -37.30 1.05 27.75
N SER A 86 -38.10 0.68 26.75
CA SER A 86 -37.60 0.28 25.42
C SER A 86 -37.11 1.48 24.58
N ARG A 87 -37.77 2.65 24.68
CA ARG A 87 -37.30 3.88 24.04
C ARG A 87 -36.10 4.50 24.75
N LEU A 88 -36.03 4.38 26.08
CA LEU A 88 -34.85 4.80 26.85
C LEU A 88 -33.63 3.91 26.58
N ARG A 89 -33.80 2.58 26.42
CA ARG A 89 -32.71 1.67 26.02
C ARG A 89 -32.22 1.88 24.58
N GLN A 90 -33.12 2.12 23.63
CA GLN A 90 -32.69 2.43 22.25
C GLN A 90 -31.99 3.79 22.16
N ARG A 91 -32.45 4.78 22.92
CA ARG A 91 -31.84 6.11 22.98
C ARG A 91 -30.54 6.12 23.78
N SER A 92 -30.37 5.24 24.78
CA SER A 92 -29.10 5.06 25.48
C SER A 92 -28.07 4.34 24.61
N ASN A 93 -28.47 3.35 23.80
CA ASN A 93 -27.56 2.68 22.88
C ASN A 93 -27.12 3.61 21.74
N SER A 94 -28.03 4.36 21.11
CA SER A 94 -27.64 5.31 20.05
C SER A 94 -26.85 6.51 20.58
N SER A 95 -27.07 6.89 21.85
CA SER A 95 -26.37 8.01 22.48
C SER A 95 -25.06 7.57 23.15
N GLY A 96 -24.88 6.29 23.44
CA GLY A 96 -23.63 5.67 23.89
C GLY A 96 -22.65 5.50 22.73
N ASP A 97 -23.14 4.97 21.61
CA ASP A 97 -22.37 4.76 20.36
C ASP A 97 -21.76 6.08 19.84
N ASN A 98 -22.56 7.16 19.79
CA ASN A 98 -22.08 8.51 19.43
C ASN A 98 -21.11 9.13 20.45
N ARG A 99 -21.07 8.63 21.70
CA ARG A 99 -20.21 9.14 22.77
C ARG A 99 -18.90 8.37 22.83
N GLU A 100 -18.93 7.06 22.59
CA GLU A 100 -17.76 6.23 22.31
C GLU A 100 -17.06 6.69 21.04
N GLU A 101 -17.76 6.86 19.91
CA GLU A 101 -17.14 7.34 18.67
C GLU A 101 -16.54 8.76 18.84
N ARG A 102 -17.20 9.64 19.61
CA ARG A 102 -16.62 10.96 19.96
C ARG A 102 -15.46 10.88 20.92
N ALA A 103 -15.48 9.95 21.88
CA ALA A 103 -14.40 9.75 22.83
C ALA A 103 -13.18 9.17 22.10
N GLU A 104 -13.39 8.17 21.25
CA GLU A 104 -12.37 7.58 20.38
C GLU A 104 -11.78 8.65 19.46
N LYS A 105 -12.62 9.44 18.78
CA LYS A 105 -12.16 10.56 17.94
C LYS A 105 -11.46 11.66 18.75
N ALA A 106 -11.90 11.94 19.98
CA ALA A 106 -11.25 12.90 20.85
C ALA A 106 -9.90 12.38 21.36
N ASP A 107 -9.76 11.08 21.57
CA ASP A 107 -8.50 10.42 21.92
C ASP A 107 -7.55 10.36 20.72
N TRP A 108 -8.04 10.06 19.53
CA TRP A 108 -7.29 10.25 18.28
C TRP A 108 -6.80 11.69 18.12
N MET A 109 -7.66 12.68 18.40
CA MET A 109 -7.30 14.10 18.34
C MET A 109 -6.31 14.50 19.45
N ARG A 110 -6.42 13.92 20.65
CA ARG A 110 -5.44 14.11 21.75
C ARG A 110 -4.10 13.46 21.42
N GLN A 111 -4.08 12.27 20.82
CA GLN A 111 -2.86 11.61 20.32
C GLN A 111 -2.13 12.45 19.26
N LEU A 112 -2.89 13.19 18.44
CA LEU A 112 -2.37 14.20 17.51
C LEU A 112 -1.84 15.46 18.21
N ASN A 113 -2.36 15.78 19.41
CA ASN A 113 -2.08 17.02 20.16
C ASN A 113 -0.99 16.90 21.25
N ILE A 114 -0.44 15.71 21.51
CA ILE A 114 0.67 15.54 22.46
C ILE A 114 1.96 16.08 21.83
N GLU A 115 2.29 17.33 22.18
CA GLU A 115 3.48 18.12 21.85
C GLU A 115 4.28 17.62 20.65
N LEU A 116 3.94 18.18 19.48
CA LEU A 116 4.69 18.01 18.23
C LEU A 116 6.11 18.58 18.40
N THR A 117 6.99 17.81 19.01
CA THR A 117 8.40 18.16 19.15
C THR A 117 9.06 18.06 17.77
N VAL A 118 10.01 18.95 17.47
CA VAL A 118 10.74 18.95 16.17
C VAL A 118 11.28 17.55 15.82
N ARG A 119 11.68 16.78 16.83
CA ARG A 119 12.15 15.40 16.71
C ARG A 119 11.14 14.45 16.05
N ASP A 120 9.86 14.64 16.33
CA ASP A 120 8.77 13.80 15.81
C ASP A 120 8.38 14.16 14.38
N LEU A 121 8.78 15.35 13.90
CA LEU A 121 8.53 15.83 12.55
C LEU A 121 9.62 15.42 11.54
N ILE A 122 10.85 15.16 11.99
CA ILE A 122 11.99 14.80 11.11
C ILE A 122 11.67 13.56 10.27
N GLY A 123 11.11 12.52 10.90
CA GLY A 123 10.75 11.28 10.23
C GLY A 123 9.73 11.47 9.10
N PRO A 124 8.54 12.02 9.41
CA PRO A 124 7.55 12.39 8.40
C PRO A 124 8.11 13.31 7.31
N ALA A 125 8.95 14.30 7.65
CA ALA A 125 9.56 15.20 6.68
C ALA A 125 10.50 14.46 5.71
N ILE A 126 11.32 13.53 6.20
CA ILE A 126 12.17 12.67 5.35
C ILE A 126 11.29 11.81 4.42
N GLY A 127 10.23 11.20 4.97
CA GLY A 127 9.30 10.38 4.19
C GLY A 127 8.58 11.19 3.09
N ALA A 128 8.10 12.38 3.42
CA ALA A 128 7.47 13.29 2.46
C ALA A 128 8.46 13.78 1.40
N ALA A 129 9.68 14.15 1.78
CA ALA A 129 10.73 14.54 0.84
C ALA A 129 11.07 13.39 -0.13
N ALA A 130 11.20 12.16 0.37
CA ALA A 130 11.43 10.98 -0.47
C ALA A 130 10.30 10.79 -1.49
N PHE A 131 9.04 10.93 -1.07
CA PHE A 131 7.89 10.82 -1.97
C PHE A 131 7.87 11.93 -3.03
N ILE A 132 8.09 13.19 -2.63
CA ILE A 132 8.12 14.34 -3.55
C ILE A 132 9.25 14.21 -4.57
N VAL A 133 10.46 13.84 -4.13
CA VAL A 133 11.60 13.62 -5.03
C VAL A 133 11.29 12.48 -5.99
N THR A 134 10.61 11.42 -5.53
CA THR A 134 10.20 10.31 -6.40
C THR A 134 9.22 10.76 -7.46
N LEU A 135 8.23 11.58 -7.12
CA LEU A 135 7.30 12.14 -8.10
C LEU A 135 8.05 12.98 -9.15
N ALA A 136 8.99 13.82 -8.71
CA ALA A 136 9.81 14.62 -9.61
C ALA A 136 10.68 13.76 -10.54
N VAL A 137 11.29 12.68 -10.02
CA VAL A 137 12.05 11.71 -10.82
C VAL A 137 11.14 11.00 -11.81
N CYS A 138 9.94 10.55 -11.41
CA CYS A 138 8.99 9.92 -12.31
C CYS A 138 8.62 10.86 -13.47
N ILE A 139 8.29 12.12 -13.18
CA ILE A 139 8.00 13.14 -14.21
C ILE A 139 9.21 13.35 -15.13
N CYS A 140 10.42 13.42 -14.57
CA CYS A 140 11.66 13.56 -15.33
C CYS A 140 11.88 12.38 -16.28
N VAL A 141 11.78 11.15 -15.77
CA VAL A 141 11.93 9.90 -16.53
C VAL A 141 10.93 9.85 -17.69
N LEU A 142 9.68 10.27 -17.47
CA LEU A 142 8.66 10.33 -18.53
C LEU A 142 8.92 11.42 -19.57
N SER A 143 9.59 12.50 -19.18
CA SER A 143 9.87 13.64 -20.05
C SER A 143 11.16 13.48 -20.88
N LEU A 144 12.04 12.57 -20.46
CA LEU A 144 13.32 12.33 -21.11
C LEU A 144 13.15 11.56 -22.43
N LYS A 145 13.67 12.13 -23.52
CA LYS A 145 13.73 11.47 -24.83
C LYS A 145 14.80 10.37 -24.88
N ASP A 146 15.88 10.53 -24.12
CA ASP A 146 16.94 9.54 -24.02
C ASP A 146 16.52 8.41 -23.06
N ARG A 147 16.15 7.27 -23.66
CA ARG A 147 15.72 6.08 -22.93
C ARG A 147 16.79 5.53 -21.98
N LYS A 148 18.08 5.66 -22.31
CA LYS A 148 19.18 5.19 -21.44
C LYS A 148 19.32 6.08 -20.22
N ALA A 149 19.33 7.40 -20.42
CA ALA A 149 19.39 8.36 -19.32
C ALA A 149 18.17 8.22 -18.39
N ALA A 150 16.97 8.05 -18.96
CA ALA A 150 15.75 7.81 -18.20
C ALA A 150 15.84 6.53 -17.34
N ALA A 151 16.32 5.42 -17.92
CA ALA A 151 16.49 4.16 -17.21
C ALA A 151 17.54 4.27 -16.08
N LEU A 152 18.67 4.94 -16.32
CA LEU A 152 19.68 5.16 -15.28
C LEU A 152 19.15 6.05 -14.15
N ALA A 153 18.44 7.13 -14.46
CA ALA A 153 17.85 8.00 -13.44
C ALA A 153 16.86 7.23 -12.56
N TYR A 154 16.02 6.39 -13.17
CA TYR A 154 15.10 5.50 -12.46
C TYR A 154 15.86 4.53 -11.53
N LEU A 155 16.88 3.84 -12.03
CA LEU A 155 17.63 2.84 -11.26
C LEU A 155 18.45 3.45 -10.12
N ILE A 156 19.09 4.60 -10.36
CA ILE A 156 19.84 5.33 -9.34
C ILE A 156 18.88 5.75 -8.22
N HIS A 157 17.73 6.33 -8.57
CA HIS A 157 16.73 6.74 -7.58
C HIS A 157 16.17 5.54 -6.80
N THR A 158 15.89 4.44 -7.50
CA THR A 158 15.48 3.16 -6.89
C THR A 158 16.51 2.67 -5.87
N ALA A 159 17.79 2.63 -6.24
CA ALA A 159 18.87 2.20 -5.34
C ALA A 159 19.01 3.12 -4.12
N LEU A 160 18.89 4.44 -4.31
CA LEU A 160 18.94 5.42 -3.22
C LEU A 160 17.78 5.24 -2.22
N LEU A 161 16.55 4.99 -2.71
CA LEU A 161 15.41 4.70 -1.84
C LEU A 161 15.61 3.41 -1.04
N HIS A 162 16.13 2.34 -1.65
CA HIS A 162 16.44 1.10 -0.93
C HIS A 162 17.52 1.31 0.14
N LEU A 163 18.58 2.06 -0.16
CA LEU A 163 19.61 2.42 0.81
C LEU A 163 19.02 3.24 1.98
N ALA A 164 18.18 4.23 1.68
CA ALA A 164 17.51 5.03 2.69
C ALA A 164 16.59 4.17 3.57
N ALA A 165 15.86 3.23 2.99
CA ALA A 165 15.02 2.28 3.72
C ALA A 165 15.85 1.35 4.63
N ILE A 166 16.98 0.82 4.16
CA ILE A 166 17.90 0.03 4.99
C ILE A 166 18.42 0.88 6.16
N ALA A 167 18.89 2.09 5.87
CA ALA A 167 19.43 3.01 6.87
C ALA A 167 18.38 3.42 7.93
N ALA A 168 17.11 3.53 7.56
CA ALA A 168 16.01 3.78 8.50
C ALA A 168 15.54 2.53 9.26
N SER A 169 15.65 1.34 8.64
CA SER A 169 15.26 0.06 9.25
C SER A 169 16.16 -0.35 10.40
N VAL A 170 17.47 -0.12 10.31
CA VAL A 170 18.43 -0.45 11.38
C VAL A 170 18.10 0.24 12.72
N PRO A 171 17.98 1.58 12.80
CA PRO A 171 17.61 2.25 14.05
C PRO A 171 16.16 1.97 14.45
N ALA A 172 15.25 1.73 13.51
CA ALA A 172 13.88 1.32 13.83
C ALA A 172 13.87 -0.01 14.60
N LEU A 173 14.58 -1.03 14.10
CA LEU A 173 14.74 -2.33 14.75
C LEU A 173 15.34 -2.19 16.16
N CYS A 174 16.40 -1.40 16.31
CA CYS A 174 17.08 -1.22 17.60
C CYS A 174 16.22 -0.46 18.62
N ARG A 175 15.46 0.56 18.18
CA ARG A 175 14.67 1.41 19.08
C ARG A 175 13.32 0.80 19.43
N LEU A 176 12.65 0.14 18.48
CA LEU A 176 11.41 -0.57 18.75
C LEU A 176 11.63 -1.72 19.73
N ARG A 177 12.82 -2.36 19.75
CA ARG A 177 13.16 -3.40 20.73
C ARG A 177 13.01 -3.02 22.21
N GLN A 178 12.96 -1.72 22.51
CA GLN A 178 12.74 -1.21 23.86
C GLN A 178 11.28 -1.33 24.32
N LEU A 179 10.35 -1.47 23.37
CA LEU A 179 8.92 -1.67 23.62
C LEU A 179 8.65 -3.15 23.97
N GLU A 180 7.61 -3.37 24.76
CA GLU A 180 7.21 -4.71 25.18
C GLU A 180 6.52 -5.47 24.05
N PHE A 181 6.72 -6.78 24.03
CA PHE A 181 6.14 -7.65 23.02
C PHE A 181 4.81 -8.21 23.52
N VAL A 182 3.75 -7.92 22.80
CA VAL A 182 2.38 -8.37 23.08
C VAL A 182 2.00 -9.43 22.04
N SER A 183 1.68 -10.63 22.51
CA SER A 183 1.42 -11.79 21.64
C SER A 183 -0.01 -11.84 21.04
N ALA A 184 -0.85 -10.83 21.27
CA ALA A 184 -2.27 -10.89 20.89
C ALA A 184 -2.49 -11.14 19.39
N GLU A 185 -3.44 -12.02 19.05
CA GLU A 185 -3.78 -12.46 17.67
C GLU A 185 -4.36 -11.35 16.77
N ARG A 186 -4.48 -10.11 17.26
CA ARG A 186 -5.26 -9.04 16.63
C ARG A 186 -4.77 -8.62 15.23
N HIS A 187 -3.57 -9.05 14.81
CA HIS A 187 -2.95 -8.74 13.50
C HIS A 187 -2.70 -9.97 12.62
N ALA A 188 -3.33 -11.13 12.91
CA ALA A 188 -3.06 -12.38 12.19
C ALA A 188 -3.30 -12.28 10.66
N PHE A 189 -4.22 -11.41 10.22
CA PHE A 189 -4.43 -11.15 8.79
C PHE A 189 -3.30 -10.33 8.16
N ASP A 190 -2.94 -9.20 8.79
CA ASP A 190 -1.87 -8.32 8.31
C ASP A 190 -0.54 -9.07 8.23
N ASP A 191 -0.27 -9.95 9.19
CA ASP A 191 0.91 -10.82 9.21
C ASP A 191 0.92 -11.78 8.01
N ARG A 192 -0.20 -12.47 7.75
CA ARG A 192 -0.31 -13.40 6.62
C ARG A 192 -0.17 -12.69 5.27
N LEU A 193 -0.81 -11.52 5.14
CA LEU A 193 -0.73 -10.73 3.90
C LEU A 193 0.69 -10.19 3.69
N LEU A 194 1.34 -9.72 4.76
CA LEU A 194 2.73 -9.24 4.70
C LEU A 194 3.68 -10.36 4.30
N ILE A 195 3.55 -11.55 4.87
CA ILE A 195 4.38 -12.72 4.53
C ILE A 195 4.15 -13.15 3.07
N ALA A 196 2.89 -13.20 2.62
CA ALA A 196 2.58 -13.55 1.24
C ALA A 196 3.15 -12.53 0.24
N ALA A 197 2.98 -11.24 0.52
CA ALA A 197 3.52 -10.17 -0.32
C ALA A 197 5.06 -10.18 -0.33
N PHE A 198 5.68 -10.37 0.85
CA PHE A 198 7.13 -10.51 0.97
C PHE A 198 7.68 -11.69 0.15
N LEU A 199 7.03 -12.86 0.22
CA LEU A 199 7.46 -14.01 -0.57
C LEU A 199 7.38 -13.74 -2.07
N GLY A 200 6.34 -13.05 -2.52
CA GLY A 200 6.21 -12.62 -3.91
C GLY A 200 7.28 -11.60 -4.33
N ASP A 201 7.62 -10.63 -3.46
CA ASP A 201 8.73 -9.68 -3.70
C ASP A 201 10.08 -10.41 -3.79
N LEU A 202 10.34 -11.41 -2.94
CA LEU A 202 11.56 -12.24 -3.04
C LEU A 202 11.64 -12.97 -4.38
N ILE A 203 10.54 -13.60 -4.80
CA ILE A 203 10.47 -14.31 -6.09
C ILE A 203 10.74 -13.32 -7.24
N TYR A 204 10.13 -12.13 -7.19
CA TYR A 204 10.37 -11.08 -8.17
C TYR A 204 11.85 -10.67 -8.23
N CYS A 205 12.46 -10.32 -7.09
CA CYS A 205 13.86 -9.92 -7.03
C CYS A 205 14.81 -11.01 -7.53
N ILE A 206 14.61 -12.26 -7.10
CA ILE A 206 15.44 -13.39 -7.54
C ILE A 206 15.31 -13.58 -9.05
N PHE A 207 14.09 -13.55 -9.59
CA PHE A 207 13.89 -13.73 -11.02
C PHE A 207 14.53 -12.61 -11.83
N MET A 208 14.39 -11.35 -11.39
CA MET A 208 15.03 -10.20 -12.05
C MET A 208 16.56 -10.31 -12.05
N LEU A 209 17.16 -10.72 -10.93
CA LEU A 209 18.61 -10.95 -10.84
C LEU A 209 19.06 -12.12 -11.75
N CYS A 210 18.30 -13.23 -11.77
CA CYS A 210 18.58 -14.34 -12.67
C CYS A 210 18.46 -13.93 -14.15
N ALA A 211 17.44 -13.15 -14.50
CA ALA A 211 17.22 -12.64 -15.85
C ALA A 211 18.36 -11.72 -16.28
N LEU A 212 18.83 -10.84 -15.39
CA LEU A 212 19.98 -9.98 -15.61
C LEU A 212 21.25 -10.80 -15.86
N LEU A 213 21.54 -11.77 -14.99
CA LEU A 213 22.74 -12.63 -15.12
C LEU A 213 22.72 -13.44 -16.43
N ALA A 214 21.56 -14.01 -16.78
CA ALA A 214 21.38 -14.78 -18.00
C ALA A 214 21.47 -13.94 -19.28
N ASN A 215 21.43 -12.61 -19.18
CA ASN A 215 21.46 -11.70 -20.32
C ASN A 215 22.53 -10.61 -20.18
N ALA A 216 23.50 -10.80 -19.28
CA ALA A 216 24.48 -9.77 -18.92
C ALA A 216 25.31 -9.27 -20.13
N TRP A 217 25.49 -10.11 -21.14
CA TRP A 217 26.18 -9.79 -22.40
C TRP A 217 25.37 -8.93 -23.38
N VAL A 218 24.06 -8.78 -23.18
CA VAL A 218 23.18 -8.02 -24.07
C VAL A 218 23.07 -6.55 -23.64
N TYR A 219 23.14 -6.29 -22.34
CA TYR A 219 22.91 -4.97 -21.78
C TYR A 219 24.20 -4.13 -21.73
N PRO A 220 24.11 -2.79 -21.89
CA PRO A 220 25.24 -1.92 -21.61
C PRO A 220 25.65 -2.08 -20.14
N VAL A 221 26.97 -2.11 -19.90
CA VAL A 221 27.57 -2.47 -18.60
C VAL A 221 27.05 -1.57 -17.48
N GLU A 222 26.86 -0.28 -17.75
CA GLU A 222 26.39 0.70 -16.76
C GLU A 222 24.96 0.37 -16.29
N LEU A 223 24.08 0.03 -17.23
CA LEU A 223 22.69 -0.29 -16.94
C LEU A 223 22.58 -1.63 -16.23
N ALA A 224 23.31 -2.64 -16.71
CA ALA A 224 23.36 -3.95 -16.08
C ALA A 224 23.87 -3.88 -14.64
N THR A 225 24.92 -3.09 -14.41
CA THR A 225 25.50 -2.89 -13.06
C THR A 225 24.51 -2.19 -12.13
N MET A 226 23.84 -1.14 -12.60
CA MET A 226 22.86 -0.40 -11.79
C MET A 226 21.60 -1.22 -11.51
N GLU A 227 21.10 -1.98 -12.49
CA GLU A 227 19.95 -2.88 -12.31
C GLU A 227 20.29 -3.97 -11.27
N GLY A 228 21.47 -4.58 -11.38
CA GLY A 228 21.95 -5.57 -10.42
C GLY A 228 22.11 -5.01 -9.01
N LEU A 229 22.71 -3.82 -8.89
CA LEU A 229 22.85 -3.12 -7.61
C LEU A 229 21.50 -2.80 -6.98
N ALA A 230 20.58 -2.20 -7.76
CA ALA A 230 19.24 -1.87 -7.29
C ALA A 230 18.47 -3.13 -6.86
N GLY A 231 18.57 -4.23 -7.63
CA GLY A 231 17.96 -5.51 -7.30
C GLY A 231 18.53 -6.15 -6.03
N LEU A 232 19.84 -6.13 -5.83
CA LEU A 232 20.49 -6.64 -4.60
C LEU A 232 20.12 -5.81 -3.37
N LEU A 233 20.11 -4.49 -3.51
CA LEU A 233 19.65 -3.58 -2.45
C LEU A 233 18.17 -3.82 -2.13
N GLY A 234 17.33 -4.00 -3.15
CA GLY A 234 15.92 -4.35 -3.00
C GLY A 234 15.71 -5.63 -2.22
N LEU A 235 16.41 -6.70 -2.60
CA LEU A 235 16.36 -7.98 -1.92
C LEU A 235 16.78 -7.86 -0.44
N GLY A 236 17.92 -7.21 -0.18
CA GLY A 236 18.41 -6.99 1.18
C GLY A 236 17.45 -6.15 2.03
N GLN A 237 16.85 -5.12 1.42
CA GLN A 237 15.90 -4.24 2.07
C GLN A 237 14.61 -4.98 2.44
N ALA A 238 14.05 -5.80 1.55
CA ALA A 238 12.86 -6.60 1.83
C ALA A 238 13.10 -7.60 2.98
N VAL A 239 14.23 -8.30 2.95
CA VAL A 239 14.64 -9.27 3.99
C VAL A 239 14.82 -8.60 5.35
N MET A 240 15.30 -7.35 5.40
CA MET A 240 15.42 -6.59 6.64
C MET A 240 14.08 -6.03 7.13
N GLN A 241 13.21 -5.59 6.22
CA GLN A 241 11.97 -4.88 6.56
C GLN A 241 10.84 -5.80 6.98
N ALA A 242 10.68 -6.96 6.32
CA ALA A 242 9.62 -7.91 6.69
C ALA A 242 9.64 -8.30 8.18
N PRO A 243 10.76 -8.75 8.78
CA PRO A 243 10.81 -9.06 10.21
C PRO A 243 10.66 -7.82 11.09
N LEU A 244 11.15 -6.65 10.68
CA LEU A 244 10.94 -5.38 11.40
C LEU A 244 9.44 -5.07 11.55
N LEU A 245 8.67 -5.25 10.48
CA LEU A 245 7.24 -4.96 10.50
C LEU A 245 6.46 -6.00 11.32
N LEU A 246 6.74 -7.30 11.12
CA LEU A 246 6.11 -8.37 11.90
C LEU A 246 6.37 -8.22 13.41
N ASP A 247 7.60 -7.87 13.79
CA ASP A 247 7.99 -7.60 15.17
C ASP A 247 7.35 -6.30 15.68
N GLY A 248 7.40 -5.23 14.89
CA GLY A 248 6.85 -3.92 15.24
C GLY A 248 5.33 -3.93 15.48
N LEU A 249 4.58 -4.71 14.69
CA LEU A 249 3.11 -4.82 14.85
C LEU A 249 2.72 -5.37 16.24
N ARG A 250 3.60 -6.15 16.85
CA ARG A 250 3.44 -6.80 18.17
C ARG A 250 4.03 -5.99 19.32
N ARG A 251 4.63 -4.83 19.05
CA ARG A 251 5.28 -4.02 20.08
C ARG A 251 4.37 -2.94 20.63
N ARG A 252 4.32 -2.80 21.95
CA ARG A 252 3.56 -1.78 22.67
C ARG A 252 4.37 -1.11 23.76
N SER A 253 4.04 0.14 24.03
CA SER A 253 4.65 0.90 25.12
C SER A 253 3.93 0.57 26.42
N SER A 254 4.64 -0.01 27.38
CA SER A 254 4.12 -0.38 28.71
C SER A 254 4.51 0.65 29.79
N ARG A 255 5.52 1.48 29.51
CA ARG A 255 6.05 2.46 30.47
C ARG A 255 5.72 3.89 30.07
N PRO A 256 5.35 4.77 31.03
CA PRO A 256 5.03 6.16 30.75
C PRO A 256 6.20 6.95 30.14
N ASP A 257 7.45 6.60 30.47
CA ASP A 257 8.62 7.25 29.89
C ASP A 257 8.83 6.91 28.40
N LEU A 258 8.39 5.72 27.97
CA LEU A 258 8.43 5.29 26.57
C LEU A 258 7.28 5.89 25.75
N LEU A 259 6.12 6.15 26.38
CA LEU A 259 4.99 6.87 25.78
C LEU A 259 5.36 8.32 25.44
N GLU A 260 6.16 8.96 26.28
CA GLU A 260 6.66 10.32 26.03
C GLU A 260 7.81 10.33 25.01
N LYS A 261 8.80 9.42 25.15
CA LYS A 261 9.99 9.40 24.28
C LYS A 261 9.72 8.88 22.86
N LYS A 262 8.70 8.03 22.69
CA LYS A 262 8.28 7.42 21.41
C LYS A 262 9.48 6.85 20.59
N PRO A 263 10.30 5.97 21.18
CA PRO A 263 11.54 5.51 20.55
C PRO A 263 11.30 4.81 19.22
N GLY A 264 11.90 5.33 18.15
CA GLY A 264 11.81 4.73 16.81
C GLY A 264 10.63 5.22 15.95
N ARG A 265 9.70 6.00 16.53
CA ARG A 265 8.51 6.51 15.83
C ARG A 265 8.84 7.31 14.57
N GLY A 266 9.86 8.18 14.64
CA GLY A 266 10.33 8.93 13.47
C GLY A 266 10.92 8.03 12.37
N CYS A 267 11.63 6.96 12.72
CA CYS A 267 12.15 6.01 11.73
C CYS A 267 11.02 5.26 11.02
N ILE A 268 9.98 4.85 11.76
CA ILE A 268 8.78 4.22 11.19
C ILE A 268 8.01 5.18 10.27
N ALA A 269 7.89 6.45 10.66
CA ALA A 269 7.28 7.46 9.80
C ALA A 269 8.08 7.72 8.51
N ALA A 270 9.41 7.75 8.58
CA ALA A 270 10.25 7.85 7.39
C ALA A 270 10.09 6.63 6.48
N LEU A 271 10.09 5.41 7.06
CA LEU A 271 9.87 4.16 6.34
C LEU A 271 8.49 4.09 5.68
N LEU A 272 7.46 4.68 6.29
CA LEU A 272 6.14 4.81 5.66
C LEU A 272 6.24 5.59 4.34
N GLY A 273 6.83 6.79 4.37
CA GLY A 273 6.97 7.62 3.17
C GLY A 273 7.89 7.01 2.11
N ILE A 274 8.99 6.38 2.53
CA ILE A 274 9.90 5.67 1.62
C ILE A 274 9.21 4.46 0.96
N ASN A 275 8.37 3.72 1.68
CA ASN A 275 7.58 2.63 1.08
C ASN A 275 6.55 3.15 0.08
N LEU A 276 5.86 4.26 0.38
CA LEU A 276 4.95 4.88 -0.58
C LEU A 276 5.69 5.37 -1.85
N ALA A 277 6.91 5.87 -1.69
CA ALA A 277 7.77 6.23 -2.81
C ALA A 277 8.17 5.02 -3.65
N LEU A 278 8.61 3.92 -3.01
CA LEU A 278 8.96 2.67 -3.69
C LEU A 278 7.75 2.03 -4.37
N TRP A 279 6.57 2.10 -3.75
CA TRP A 279 5.30 1.68 -4.34
C TRP A 279 4.98 2.48 -5.61
N LEU A 280 5.04 3.82 -5.54
CA LEU A 280 4.83 4.70 -6.70
C LEU A 280 5.78 4.35 -7.84
N LEU A 281 7.05 4.10 -7.52
CA LEU A 281 8.07 3.76 -8.51
C LEU A 281 7.79 2.40 -9.18
N GLY A 282 7.34 1.42 -8.41
CA GLY A 282 6.92 0.11 -8.92
C GLY A 282 5.75 0.19 -9.90
N THR A 283 4.78 1.09 -9.67
CA THR A 283 3.69 1.33 -10.64
C THR A 283 4.20 1.88 -11.97
N PHE A 284 5.24 2.73 -11.96
CA PHE A 284 5.89 3.22 -13.18
C PHE A 284 6.84 2.20 -13.83
N GLU A 285 7.31 1.20 -13.07
CA GLU A 285 8.22 0.17 -13.58
C GLU A 285 7.60 -0.60 -14.74
N SER A 286 6.30 -0.89 -14.67
CA SER A 286 5.65 -1.66 -15.72
C SER A 286 5.66 -0.93 -17.06
N SER A 287 5.47 0.39 -17.07
CA SER A 287 5.57 1.18 -18.30
C SER A 287 6.99 1.23 -18.86
N ARG A 288 8.02 1.19 -18.01
CA ARG A 288 9.42 1.03 -18.45
C ARG A 288 9.63 -0.31 -19.12
N MET A 289 9.11 -1.38 -18.53
CA MET A 289 9.32 -2.76 -18.98
C MET A 289 8.54 -3.11 -20.25
N ASP A 290 7.44 -2.42 -20.56
CA ASP A 290 6.75 -2.52 -21.85
C ASP A 290 7.66 -2.08 -23.02
N GLY A 291 8.50 -1.06 -22.80
CA GLY A 291 9.51 -0.64 -23.78
C GLY A 291 10.56 -1.73 -24.05
N VAL A 292 10.95 -2.46 -23.00
CA VAL A 292 11.89 -3.60 -23.07
C VAL A 292 11.24 -4.81 -23.75
N ALA A 293 9.92 -5.01 -23.57
CA ALA A 293 9.15 -6.09 -24.20
C ALA A 293 9.30 -6.12 -25.73
N SER A 294 9.40 -4.95 -26.37
CA SER A 294 9.58 -4.87 -27.83
C SER A 294 10.97 -5.35 -28.29
N GLU A 295 12.00 -5.21 -27.46
CA GLU A 295 13.35 -5.73 -27.72
C GLU A 295 13.44 -7.23 -27.38
N LEU A 296 12.71 -7.68 -26.36
CA LEU A 296 12.52 -9.07 -25.97
C LEU A 296 11.87 -9.92 -27.07
N LEU A 297 10.86 -9.36 -27.75
CA LEU A 297 10.13 -10.04 -28.84
C LEU A 297 11.01 -10.33 -30.07
N ASN A 298 12.18 -9.69 -30.18
CA ASN A 298 13.18 -9.99 -31.22
C ASN A 298 14.04 -11.24 -30.89
N GLY A 299 13.51 -12.18 -30.10
CA GLY A 299 13.98 -13.57 -30.04
C GLY A 299 15.10 -13.87 -29.04
N ARG A 300 15.43 -12.97 -28.10
CA ARG A 300 16.61 -13.10 -27.23
C ARG A 300 16.33 -13.53 -25.79
N ILE A 301 15.11 -13.33 -25.28
CA ILE A 301 14.72 -13.69 -23.89
C ILE A 301 13.43 -14.52 -23.90
N SER A 302 13.28 -15.44 -22.95
CA SER A 302 12.07 -16.26 -22.79
C SER A 302 10.84 -15.38 -22.52
N VAL A 303 9.91 -15.35 -23.48
CA VAL A 303 8.62 -14.64 -23.38
C VAL A 303 7.82 -15.11 -22.16
N LEU A 304 7.94 -16.39 -21.79
CA LEU A 304 7.29 -16.91 -20.58
C LEU A 304 7.86 -16.28 -19.31
N GLY A 305 9.19 -16.17 -19.21
CA GLY A 305 9.84 -15.56 -18.05
C GLY A 305 9.43 -14.11 -17.85
N TYR A 306 9.45 -13.32 -18.93
CA TYR A 306 8.98 -11.93 -18.91
C TYR A 306 7.53 -11.81 -18.44
N ARG A 307 6.61 -12.62 -18.98
CA ARG A 307 5.20 -12.58 -18.57
C ARG A 307 5.00 -12.94 -17.09
N LEU A 308 5.74 -13.92 -16.57
CA LEU A 308 5.66 -14.28 -15.14
C LEU A 308 6.13 -13.14 -14.24
N VAL A 309 7.23 -12.48 -14.61
CA VAL A 309 7.72 -11.30 -13.88
C VAL A 309 6.71 -10.19 -13.90
N MET A 310 6.23 -9.80 -15.08
CA MET A 310 5.35 -8.63 -15.24
C MET A 310 3.98 -8.83 -14.64
N HIS A 311 3.38 -10.01 -14.80
CA HIS A 311 1.98 -10.24 -14.44
C HIS A 311 1.80 -10.91 -13.08
N ILE A 312 2.87 -11.42 -12.48
CA ILE A 312 2.81 -12.08 -11.16
C ILE A 312 3.81 -11.41 -10.21
N GLY A 313 5.10 -11.40 -10.55
CA GLY A 313 6.15 -10.89 -9.66
C GLY A 313 5.99 -9.41 -9.29
N LEU A 314 5.89 -8.55 -10.30
CA LEU A 314 5.80 -7.10 -10.11
C LEU A 314 4.57 -6.69 -9.28
N PRO A 315 3.35 -7.23 -9.53
CA PRO A 315 2.21 -6.95 -8.65
C PRO A 315 2.42 -7.34 -7.19
N PHE A 316 3.08 -8.46 -6.90
CA PHE A 316 3.40 -8.83 -5.52
C PHE A 316 4.45 -7.91 -4.90
N ALA A 317 5.45 -7.48 -5.67
CA ALA A 317 6.43 -6.49 -5.22
C ALA A 317 5.74 -5.15 -4.85
N ILE A 318 4.83 -4.67 -5.70
CA ILE A 318 4.02 -3.47 -5.45
C ILE A 318 3.15 -3.65 -4.21
N LEU A 319 2.48 -4.80 -4.07
CA LEU A 319 1.67 -5.13 -2.89
C LEU A 319 2.51 -5.12 -1.61
N PHE A 320 3.73 -5.66 -1.64
CA PHE A 320 4.63 -5.66 -0.49
C PHE A 320 4.98 -4.25 -0.02
N ARG A 321 5.29 -3.33 -0.95
CA ARG A 321 5.58 -1.93 -0.60
C ARG A 321 4.35 -1.19 -0.07
N PHE A 322 3.20 -1.38 -0.71
CA PHE A 322 1.94 -0.79 -0.24
C PHE A 322 1.59 -1.28 1.16
N HIS A 323 1.54 -2.60 1.37
CA HIS A 323 1.19 -3.19 2.66
C HIS A 323 2.22 -2.85 3.74
N SER A 324 3.50 -2.77 3.40
CA SER A 324 4.54 -2.28 4.32
C SER A 324 4.26 -0.85 4.81
N SER A 325 3.74 0.04 3.96
CA SER A 325 3.32 1.38 4.37
C SER A 325 2.13 1.36 5.33
N VAL A 326 1.17 0.44 5.12
CA VAL A 326 0.04 0.21 6.02
C VAL A 326 0.52 -0.33 7.37
N CYS A 327 1.41 -1.32 7.39
CA CYS A 327 2.01 -1.83 8.63
C CYS A 327 2.76 -0.71 9.38
N CYS A 328 3.52 0.14 8.68
CA CYS A 328 4.17 1.29 9.30
C CYS A 328 3.17 2.26 9.93
N SER A 329 2.03 2.54 9.29
CA SER A 329 1.02 3.44 9.84
C SER A 329 0.35 2.85 11.09
N LEU A 330 0.10 1.53 11.09
CA LEU A 330 -0.40 0.79 12.23
C LEU A 330 0.57 0.81 13.41
N ILE A 331 1.87 0.56 13.16
CA ILE A 331 2.92 0.64 14.19
C ILE A 331 3.00 2.08 14.74
N TRP A 332 3.03 3.08 13.85
CA TRP A 332 3.13 4.48 14.25
C TRP A 332 1.94 4.93 15.12
N GLY A 333 0.73 4.46 14.80
CA GLY A 333 -0.49 4.78 15.54
C GLY A 333 -0.60 4.03 16.87
N LYS A 334 -0.34 2.72 16.86
CA LYS A 334 -0.67 1.82 17.99
C LYS A 334 0.48 1.51 18.94
N ALA A 335 1.75 1.67 18.53
CA ALA A 335 2.88 1.24 19.37
C ALA A 335 3.05 2.08 20.65
N TYR A 336 2.44 3.25 20.72
CA TYR A 336 2.59 4.22 21.82
C TYR A 336 1.24 4.66 22.40
N THR A 337 0.26 3.77 22.39
CA THR A 337 -1.02 3.93 23.10
C THR A 337 -1.02 3.03 24.32
N GLU A 338 -1.65 3.47 25.41
CA GLU A 338 -1.89 2.61 26.57
C GLU A 338 -2.81 1.45 26.15
N GLU A 339 -2.53 0.23 26.62
CA GLU A 339 -3.48 -0.86 26.50
C GLU A 339 -4.66 -0.56 27.43
N GLU A 340 -5.84 -0.33 26.87
CA GLU A 340 -7.07 -0.43 27.65
C GLU A 340 -7.21 -1.90 28.09
N GLU A 341 -7.06 -2.14 29.39
CA GLU A 341 -7.32 -3.44 30.04
C GLU A 341 -8.78 -3.88 29.92
#